data_AF-A0A7L0UQH5-F1
#
_entry.id   AF-A0A7L0UQH5-F1
#
_cell.length_a   1.000
_cell.length_b   1.000
_cell.length_c   1.000
_cell.angle_alpha   90.00
_cell.angle_beta   90.00
_cell.angle_gamma   90.00
#
_symmetry.space_group_name_H-M   'P 1'
#
loop_
_entity.id
_entity.type
_entity.pdbx_description
1 polymer ?
#
loop_
_entity_poly.entity_id
_entity_poly.type
_entity_poly.pdbx_seq_one_letter_code
_entity_poly.pdbx_strand_id
1 'polypeptide(L)'
;QELGTLGFECTLEEVDLEDITKNQINTIKACTSEDPGVKRKNIYIFLHFLITLIFFLQSKCLQGIYEDLNAYRAELKNFNDQDVLTTIDEMMKVSLA
;
A
#
# COMPACT_ATOMS: atom_id res chain seq x y z
N GLN A 1 -0.75 2.04 28.73
CA GLN A 1 -0.65 0.97 27.72
C GLN A 1 0.03 1.61 26.53
N GLU A 2 1.33 1.42 26.39
CA GLU A 2 2.07 1.93 25.24
C GLU A 2 1.62 1.13 24.02
N LEU A 3 0.78 1.75 23.19
CA LEU A 3 0.60 1.31 21.81
C LEU A 3 1.87 1.72 21.07
N GLY A 4 2.59 0.78 20.46
CA GLY A 4 3.29 1.16 19.21
C GLY A 4 4.59 0.49 18.84
N THR A 5 5.22 -0.36 19.66
CA THR A 5 6.42 -1.07 19.22
C THR A 5 6.30 -2.54 19.55
N LEU A 6 6.84 -3.41 18.68
CA LEU A 6 6.88 -4.87 18.82
C LEU A 6 7.74 -5.35 20.04
N GLY A 7 7.88 -4.52 21.08
CA GLY A 7 8.74 -4.76 22.24
C GLY A 7 10.23 -4.49 21.99
N PHE A 8 10.57 -3.88 20.86
CA PHE A 8 11.95 -3.52 20.52
C PHE A 8 12.12 -2.01 20.55
N GLU A 9 13.15 -1.54 21.25
CA GLU A 9 13.59 -0.16 21.27
C GLU A 9 14.75 -0.04 20.29
N CYS A 10 14.54 0.65 19.16
CA CYS A 10 15.56 0.89 18.15
C CYS A 10 15.89 2.39 18.10
N THR A 11 17.17 2.74 17.90
CA THR A 11 17.56 4.13 17.57
C THR A 11 17.42 4.38 16.08
N LEU A 12 17.37 5.65 15.67
CA LEU A 12 17.36 6.01 14.24
C LEU A 12 18.63 5.55 13.51
N GLU A 13 19.73 5.29 14.21
CA GLU A 13 20.95 4.74 13.60
C GLU A 13 20.86 3.23 13.35
N GLU A 14 19.97 2.52 14.07
CA GLU A 14 19.75 1.08 13.94
C GLU A 14 18.67 0.75 12.90
N VAL A 15 17.87 1.74 12.50
CA VAL A 15 16.79 1.59 11.52
C VAL A 15 17.34 1.78 10.11
N ASP A 16 17.27 0.71 9.31
CA ASP A 16 17.44 0.83 7.87
C ASP A 16 16.21 1.53 7.26
N LEU A 17 16.44 2.69 6.65
CA LEU A 17 15.40 3.49 5.98
C LEU A 17 15.23 3.08 4.51
N GLU A 18 15.93 2.05 4.04
CA GLU A 18 15.76 1.53 2.69
C GLU A 18 14.37 0.91 2.51
N ASP A 19 13.64 1.44 1.53
CA ASP A 19 12.38 0.87 1.08
C ASP A 19 12.66 -0.40 0.26
N ILE A 20 12.29 -1.55 0.82
CA ILE A 20 12.45 -2.87 0.20
C ILE A 20 11.55 -3.04 -1.04
N THR A 21 10.52 -2.20 -1.22
CA THR A 21 9.57 -2.28 -2.34
C THR A 21 9.83 -1.21 -3.40
N LYS A 22 10.92 -0.44 -3.28
CA LYS A 22 11.31 0.66 -4.20
C LYS A 22 11.34 0.31 -5.70
N ASN A 23 11.53 -0.96 -6.04
CA ASN A 23 11.60 -1.46 -7.42
C ASN A 23 10.25 -2.00 -7.95
N GLN A 24 9.19 -1.94 -7.14
CA GLN A 24 7.83 -2.41 -7.45
C GLN A 24 6.93 -1.23 -7.82
N ILE A 25 5.61 -1.44 -7.85
CA ILE A 25 4.64 -0.34 -8.00
C ILE A 25 4.87 0.67 -6.88
N ASN A 26 4.94 1.97 -7.22
CA ASN A 26 4.93 3.01 -6.20
C ASN A 26 3.53 3.10 -5.58
N THR A 27 3.28 2.28 -4.57
CA THR A 27 1.98 2.13 -3.90
C THR A 27 1.51 3.46 -3.31
N ILE A 28 2.42 4.26 -2.74
CA ILE A 28 2.11 5.59 -2.22
C ILE A 28 1.47 6.44 -3.32
N LYS A 29 2.13 6.56 -4.48
CA LYS A 29 1.62 7.34 -5.61
C LYS A 29 0.33 6.76 -6.19
N ALA A 30 0.19 5.43 -6.24
CA ALA A 30 -1.02 4.78 -6.75
C ALA A 30 -2.24 4.98 -5.84
N CYS A 31 -2.01 5.06 -4.52
CA CYS A 31 -3.06 5.21 -3.51
C CYS A 31 -3.36 6.67 -3.13
N THR A 32 -2.47 7.61 -3.44
CA THR A 32 -2.72 9.04 -3.25
C THR A 32 -3.32 9.66 -4.50
N SER A 33 -4.44 10.36 -4.37
CA SER A 33 -4.98 11.16 -5.47
C SER A 33 -4.09 12.38 -5.72
N GLU A 34 -3.40 12.45 -6.86
CA GLU A 34 -2.96 13.73 -7.40
C GLU A 34 -4.23 14.49 -7.85
N ASP A 35 -4.52 15.65 -7.25
CA ASP A 35 -5.70 16.47 -7.59
C ASP A 35 -5.65 16.81 -9.09
N PRO A 36 -6.52 16.22 -9.91
CA PRO A 36 -6.48 16.45 -11.33
C PRO A 36 -7.09 17.83 -11.54
N GLY A 37 -6.25 18.87 -11.67
CA GLY A 37 -6.64 20.26 -11.91
C GLY A 37 -7.36 20.46 -13.25
N VAL A 38 -8.57 19.92 -13.40
CA VAL A 38 -9.28 19.84 -14.67
C VAL A 38 -10.28 20.98 -14.81
N LYS A 39 -10.00 21.88 -15.76
CA LYS A 39 -10.91 22.95 -16.19
C LYS A 39 -12.09 22.36 -16.99
N ARG A 40 -13.31 22.51 -16.46
CA ARG A 40 -14.57 21.92 -16.96
C ARG A 40 -14.92 22.35 -18.39
N LYS A 41 -14.94 21.42 -19.34
CA LYS A 41 -15.83 21.44 -20.52
C LYS A 41 -16.25 19.99 -20.85
N ASN A 42 -17.56 19.74 -20.87
CA ASN A 42 -18.27 18.46 -21.09
C ASN A 42 -18.38 17.50 -19.88
N ILE A 43 -19.53 17.53 -19.20
CA ILE A 43 -19.81 16.83 -17.93
C ILE A 43 -19.96 15.31 -18.09
N TYR A 44 -20.60 14.81 -19.15
CA TYR A 44 -20.92 13.39 -19.28
C TYR A 44 -19.71 12.52 -19.67
N ILE A 45 -18.90 12.97 -20.61
CA ILE A 45 -17.64 12.28 -20.99
C ILE A 45 -16.66 12.34 -19.83
N PHE A 46 -16.58 13.49 -19.15
CA PHE A 46 -15.74 13.66 -17.97
C PHE A 46 -16.17 12.74 -16.83
N LEU A 47 -17.46 12.59 -16.56
CA LEU A 47 -17.96 11.73 -15.49
C LEU A 47 -17.62 10.25 -15.75
N HIS A 48 -17.84 9.76 -16.98
CA HIS A 48 -17.46 8.39 -17.33
C HIS A 48 -15.94 8.18 -17.23
N PHE A 49 -15.15 9.10 -17.78
CA PHE A 49 -13.69 9.07 -17.69
C PHE A 49 -13.20 9.10 -16.25
N LEU A 50 -13.76 9.95 -15.40
CA LEU A 50 -13.42 10.05 -13.99
C LEU A 50 -13.73 8.75 -13.25
N ILE A 51 -14.88 8.13 -13.50
CA ILE A 51 -15.24 6.84 -12.90
C ILE A 51 -14.25 5.75 -13.33
N THR A 52 -13.97 5.61 -14.63
CA THR A 52 -12.99 4.63 -15.12
C THR A 52 -11.59 4.87 -14.53
N LEU A 53 -11.18 6.13 -14.43
CA LEU A 53 -9.90 6.52 -13.84
C LEU A 53 -9.83 6.19 -12.35
N ILE A 54 -10.89 6.45 -11.58
CA ILE A 54 -10.98 6.11 -10.16
C ILE A 54 -10.87 4.59 -9.97
N PHE A 55 -11.64 3.81 -10.74
CA PHE A 55 -11.57 2.34 -10.70
C PHE A 55 -10.16 1.82 -11.05
N PHE A 56 -9.51 2.42 -12.05
CA PHE A 56 -8.16 2.04 -12.45
C PHE A 56 -7.10 2.42 -11.42
N LEU A 57 -7.20 3.61 -10.81
CA LEU A 57 -6.30 4.02 -9.74
C LEU A 57 -6.49 3.13 -8.50
N GLN A 58 -7.73 2.80 -8.16
CA GLN A 58 -8.03 1.89 -7.06
C GLN A 58 -7.46 0.49 -7.32
N SER A 59 -7.56 -0.05 -8.53
CA SER A 59 -6.97 -1.36 -8.85
C SER A 59 -5.44 -1.33 -8.80
N LYS A 60 -4.81 -0.23 -9.22
CA LYS A 60 -3.36 -0.05 -9.11
C LYS A 60 -2.90 0.13 -7.67
N CYS A 61 -3.67 0.82 -6.84
CA CYS A 61 -3.43 0.94 -5.41
C CYS A 61 -3.50 -0.44 -4.72
N LEU A 62 -4.56 -1.21 -4.94
CA LEU A 62 -4.71 -2.55 -4.36
C LEU A 62 -3.62 -3.51 -4.85
N GLN A 63 -3.26 -3.45 -6.14
CA GLN A 63 -2.14 -4.22 -6.69
C GLN A 63 -0.82 -3.88 -5.98
N GLY A 64 -0.50 -2.59 -5.79
CA GLY A 64 0.70 -2.15 -5.07
C GLY A 64 0.71 -2.64 -3.63
N ILE A 65 -0.40 -2.50 -2.90
CA ILE A 65 -0.53 -3.01 -1.53
C ILE A 65 -0.28 -4.52 -1.47
N TYR A 66 -0.80 -5.30 -2.42
CA TYR A 66 -0.56 -6.73 -2.47
C TYR A 66 0.92 -7.07 -2.68
N GLU A 67 1.59 -6.40 -3.61
CA GLU A 67 3.01 -6.60 -3.91
C GLU A 67 3.89 -6.23 -2.70
N ASP A 68 3.58 -5.12 -2.03
CA ASP A 68 4.27 -4.68 -0.81
C ASP A 68 4.10 -5.71 0.32
N LEU A 69 2.86 -6.12 0.60
CA LEU A 69 2.57 -7.11 1.64
C LEU A 69 3.31 -8.43 1.38
N ASN A 70 3.38 -8.87 0.12
CA ASN A 70 4.10 -10.08 -0.26
C ASN A 70 5.63 -9.95 -0.01
N ALA A 71 6.21 -8.77 -0.26
CA ALA A 71 7.60 -8.49 0.04
C ALA A 71 7.86 -8.51 1.56
N TYR A 72 7.05 -7.79 2.35
CA TYR A 72 7.14 -7.81 3.81
C TYR A 72 6.94 -9.22 4.38
N ARG A 73 6.01 -9.99 3.82
CA ARG A 73 5.76 -11.38 4.23
C ARG A 73 6.99 -12.27 4.04
N ALA A 74 7.74 -12.07 2.96
CA ALA A 74 8.96 -12.82 2.65
C ALA A 74 10.11 -12.48 3.61
N GLU A 75 10.29 -11.20 3.94
CA GLU A 75 11.28 -10.74 4.93
C GLU A 75 10.94 -11.23 6.35
N LEU A 76 9.66 -11.19 6.72
CA LEU A 76 9.17 -11.61 8.03
C LEU A 76 8.96 -13.13 8.16
N LYS A 77 9.33 -13.96 7.18
CA LYS A 77 9.03 -15.40 7.19
C LYS A 77 9.49 -16.17 8.44
N ASN A 78 10.54 -15.68 9.10
CA ASN A 78 11.12 -16.26 10.32
C ASN A 78 10.77 -15.46 11.58
N PHE A 79 9.82 -14.52 11.48
CA PHE A 79 9.39 -13.69 12.60
C PHE A 79 8.58 -14.51 13.60
N ASN A 80 8.82 -14.30 14.89
CA ASN A 80 8.24 -15.13 15.95
C ASN A 80 6.76 -14.82 16.21
N ASP A 81 6.30 -13.61 15.87
CA ASP A 81 4.92 -13.19 16.08
C ASP A 81 4.03 -13.70 14.94
N GLN A 82 3.24 -14.75 15.22
CA GLN A 82 2.33 -15.35 14.26
C GLN A 82 1.09 -14.49 14.00
N ASP A 83 0.71 -13.59 14.92
CA ASP A 83 -0.46 -12.73 14.75
C ASP A 83 -0.17 -11.68 13.67
N VAL A 84 1.05 -11.13 13.66
CA VAL A 84 1.52 -10.23 12.59
C VAL A 84 1.52 -10.93 11.23
N LEU A 85 2.07 -12.15 11.16
CA LEU A 85 2.12 -12.91 9.90
C LEU A 85 0.72 -13.25 9.38
N THR A 86 -0.19 -13.66 10.27
CA THR A 86 -1.57 -13.97 9.91
C THR A 86 -2.30 -12.71 9.44
N THR A 87 -2.07 -11.58 10.09
CA THR A 87 -2.66 -10.29 9.70
C THR A 87 -2.21 -9.89 8.29
N ILE A 88 -0.92 -10.07 7.95
CA ILE A 88 -0.42 -9.82 6.60
C ILE A 88 -1.11 -10.75 5.59
N ASP A 89 -1.23 -12.04 5.90
CA ASP A 89 -1.89 -13.03 5.03
C ASP A 89 -3.38 -12.70 4.80
N GLU A 90 -4.07 -12.15 5.82
CA GLU A 90 -5.45 -11.68 5.70
C GLU A 90 -5.56 -10.40 4.86
N MET A 91 -4.67 -9.42 5.08
CA MET A 91 -4.63 -8.21 4.27
C MET A 91 -4.36 -8.53 2.80
N MET A 92 -3.47 -9.47 2.50
CA MET A 92 -3.20 -9.93 1.13
C MET A 92 -4.44 -10.48 0.43
N LYS A 93 -5.30 -11.22 1.14
CA LYS A 93 -6.55 -11.75 0.55
C LYS A 93 -7.52 -10.65 0.15
N VAL A 94 -7.61 -9.59 0.96
CA VAL A 94 -8.51 -8.46 0.70
C VAL A 94 -8.00 -7.58 -0.45
N SER A 95 -6.68 -7.48 -0.63
CA SER A 95 -6.06 -6.72 -1.73
C SER A 95 -6.24 -7.37 -3.12
N LEU A 96 -6.70 -8.61 -3.18
CA LEU A 96 -7.02 -9.33 -4.43
C LEU A 96 -8.51 -9.21 -4.83
N ALA A 97 -9.35 -8.59 -3.99
CA ALA A 97 -10.79 -8.43 -4.21
C ALA A 97 -11.12 -7.12 -4.94
#